data_AF-A0A101WVH3-F1
#
_entry.id   AF-A0A101WVH3-F1
#
_cell.length_a   1.000
_cell.length_b   1.000
_cell.length_c   1.000
_cell.angle_alpha   90.00
_cell.angle_beta   90.00
_cell.angle_gamma   90.00
#
_symmetry.space_group_name_H-M   'P 1'
#
loop_
_entity.id
_entity.type
_entity.pdbx_description
1 polymer ?
#
loop_
_entity_poly.entity_id
_entity_poly.type
_entity_poly.pdbx_seq_one_letter_code
_entity_poly.pdbx_strand_id
1 'polypeptide(L)'
;MPSLNDLIRDLKLSDVLMALITAYKSGNSDYLLSAADIIHGEFTYVVSENEEISEDRLRRASILHALYCLDLGLLNALRKVEFMIDIASSLNDALINNDTSKLTQSLIAAVTAILKGDYSWVNSVMNILNTTTNAQPLLREIVKSFLELMNILKPLISS
;
A
#
# COMPACT_ATOMS: atom_id res chain seq x y z
N MET A 1 -20.67 -0.54 -15.66
CA MET A 1 -19.60 -0.11 -14.74
C MET A 1 -18.39 -1.01 -15.00
N PRO A 2 -17.16 -0.48 -15.03
CA PRO A 2 -15.96 -1.32 -15.13
C PRO A 2 -15.89 -2.27 -13.93
N SER A 3 -15.36 -3.47 -14.13
CA SER A 3 -15.10 -4.40 -13.02
C SER A 3 -13.90 -3.91 -12.20
N LEU A 4 -13.77 -4.35 -10.94
CA LEU A 4 -12.59 -4.04 -10.11
C LEU A 4 -11.29 -4.49 -10.79
N ASN A 5 -11.31 -5.63 -11.49
CA ASN A 5 -10.16 -6.11 -12.26
C ASN A 5 -9.75 -5.11 -13.34
N ASP A 6 -10.72 -4.54 -14.07
CA ASP A 6 -10.43 -3.54 -15.10
C ASP A 6 -9.85 -2.26 -14.49
N LEU A 7 -10.39 -1.82 -13.34
CA LEU A 7 -9.89 -0.64 -12.62
C LEU A 7 -8.45 -0.83 -12.13
N ILE A 8 -8.13 -2.01 -11.59
CA ILE A 8 -6.78 -2.37 -11.11
C ILE A 8 -5.83 -2.49 -12.30
N ARG A 9 -6.25 -3.17 -13.38
CA ARG A 9 -5.43 -3.36 -14.57
C ARG A 9 -5.07 -2.01 -15.20
N ASP A 10 -6.04 -1.10 -15.29
CA ASP A 10 -5.85 0.25 -15.83
C ASP A 10 -5.27 1.25 -14.83
N LEU A 11 -4.99 0.84 -13.58
CA LEU A 11 -4.55 1.70 -12.49
C LEU A 11 -5.41 2.97 -12.31
N LYS A 12 -6.74 2.82 -12.35
CA LYS A 12 -7.68 3.90 -12.04
C LYS A 12 -7.76 4.12 -10.53
N LEU A 13 -6.67 4.65 -9.95
CA LEU A 13 -6.42 4.68 -8.51
C LEU A 13 -7.56 5.32 -7.71
N SER A 14 -8.12 6.44 -8.16
CA SER A 14 -9.23 7.09 -7.47
C SER A 14 -10.46 6.18 -7.36
N ASP A 15 -10.81 5.48 -8.44
CA ASP A 15 -11.97 4.58 -8.48
C ASP A 15 -11.72 3.33 -7.62
N VAL A 16 -10.50 2.76 -7.70
CA VAL A 16 -10.09 1.62 -6.86
C VAL A 16 -10.16 2.00 -5.38
N LEU A 17 -9.54 3.12 -4.99
CA LEU A 17 -9.54 3.58 -3.60
C LEU A 17 -10.95 3.89 -3.10
N MET A 18 -11.82 4.48 -3.93
CA MET A 18 -13.22 4.72 -3.59
C MET A 18 -13.98 3.42 -3.35
N ALA A 19 -13.76 2.39 -4.18
CA ALA A 19 -14.38 1.08 -4.01
C ALA A 19 -13.91 0.39 -2.72
N LEU A 20 -12.60 0.39 -2.46
CA LEU A 20 -12.02 -0.19 -1.23
C LEU A 20 -12.52 0.53 0.04
N ILE A 21 -12.56 1.86 0.05
CA ILE A 21 -13.09 2.63 1.18
C ILE A 21 -14.58 2.41 1.38
N THR A 22 -15.35 2.27 0.30
CA THR A 22 -16.79 1.95 0.39
C THR A 22 -17.01 0.57 0.98
N ALA A 23 -16.22 -0.43 0.57
CA ALA A 23 -16.23 -1.76 1.15
C ALA A 23 -15.86 -1.75 2.63
N TYR A 24 -14.81 -1.00 3.00
CA TYR A 24 -14.44 -0.78 4.40
C TYR A 24 -15.59 -0.15 5.21
N LYS A 25 -16.16 0.97 4.76
CA LYS A 25 -17.25 1.67 5.47
C LYS A 25 -18.52 0.82 5.61
N SER A 26 -18.79 -0.06 4.65
CA SER A 26 -19.92 -0.99 4.70
C SER A 26 -19.63 -2.30 5.45
N GLY A 27 -18.39 -2.50 5.93
CA GLY A 27 -17.99 -3.72 6.63
C GLY A 27 -17.88 -4.95 5.73
N ASN A 28 -17.74 -4.77 4.42
CA ASN A 28 -17.71 -5.86 3.45
C ASN A 28 -16.30 -6.48 3.36
N SER A 29 -15.99 -7.37 4.30
CA SER A 29 -14.68 -8.04 4.37
C SER A 29 -14.41 -8.98 3.19
N ASP A 30 -15.44 -9.58 2.61
CA ASP A 30 -15.31 -10.51 1.49
C ASP A 30 -14.87 -9.78 0.22
N TYR A 31 -15.37 -8.56 0.01
CA TYR A 31 -14.92 -7.70 -1.07
C TYR A 31 -13.45 -7.32 -0.91
N LEU A 32 -13.02 -6.90 0.29
CA LEU A 32 -11.61 -6.56 0.56
C LEU A 32 -10.70 -7.78 0.42
N LEU A 33 -11.12 -8.96 0.87
CA LEU A 33 -10.37 -10.21 0.65
C LEU A 33 -10.20 -10.51 -0.84
N SER A 34 -11.30 -10.46 -1.61
CA SER A 34 -11.25 -10.70 -3.05
C SER A 34 -10.40 -9.66 -3.77
N ALA A 35 -10.48 -8.39 -3.37
CA ALA A 35 -9.66 -7.32 -3.93
C ALA A 35 -8.17 -7.56 -3.67
N ALA A 36 -7.80 -7.96 -2.45
CA ALA A 36 -6.42 -8.24 -2.08
C ALA A 36 -5.83 -9.36 -2.94
N ASP A 37 -6.60 -10.43 -3.18
CA ASP A 37 -6.19 -11.53 -4.06
C ASP A 37 -5.98 -11.08 -5.51
N ILE A 38 -6.87 -10.23 -6.04
CA ILE A 38 -6.75 -9.67 -7.40
C ILE A 38 -5.51 -8.79 -7.51
N ILE A 39 -5.32 -7.86 -6.57
CA ILE A 39 -4.18 -6.93 -6.57
C ILE A 39 -2.87 -7.73 -6.46
N HIS A 40 -2.81 -8.73 -5.59
CA HIS A 40 -1.63 -9.57 -5.42
C HIS A 40 -1.33 -10.42 -6.66
N GLY A 41 -2.36 -10.95 -7.32
CA GLY A 41 -2.23 -11.66 -8.60
C GLY A 41 -1.63 -10.78 -9.69
N GLU A 42 -2.14 -9.55 -9.84
CA GLU A 42 -1.61 -8.57 -10.79
C GLU A 42 -0.18 -8.15 -10.45
N PHE A 43 0.13 -7.93 -9.18
CA PHE A 43 1.51 -7.66 -8.74
C PHE A 43 2.45 -8.80 -9.13
N THR A 44 2.07 -10.04 -8.80
CA THR A 44 2.86 -11.25 -9.09
C THR A 44 3.10 -11.40 -10.58
N TYR A 45 2.07 -11.18 -11.41
CA TYR A 45 2.19 -11.15 -12.86
C TYR A 45 3.26 -10.14 -13.30
N VAL A 46 3.17 -8.89 -12.83
CA VAL A 46 4.09 -7.81 -13.20
C VAL A 46 5.53 -8.09 -12.78
N VAL A 47 5.79 -8.78 -11.66
CA VAL A 47 7.16 -9.06 -11.20
C VAL A 47 7.73 -10.40 -11.69
N SER A 48 6.88 -11.31 -12.19
CA SER A 48 7.29 -12.66 -12.61
C SER A 48 7.84 -12.76 -14.03
N GLU A 49 7.63 -11.76 -14.90
CA GLU A 49 8.23 -11.80 -16.24
C GLU A 49 9.76 -11.56 -16.12
N ASN A 50 10.55 -12.60 -16.46
CA ASN A 50 12.02 -12.74 -16.32
C ASN A 50 12.88 -11.74 -17.13
N GLU A 51 12.34 -10.59 -17.49
CA GLU A 51 13.08 -9.48 -18.08
C GLU A 51 13.44 -8.46 -17.01
N GLU A 52 14.58 -7.78 -17.20
CA GLU A 52 15.02 -6.66 -16.39
C GLU A 52 13.84 -5.71 -16.15
N ILE A 53 13.50 -5.43 -14.89
CA ILE A 53 12.33 -4.62 -14.55
C ILE A 53 12.55 -3.21 -15.11
N SER A 54 11.81 -2.86 -16.17
CA SER A 54 11.77 -1.51 -16.71
C SER A 54 11.23 -0.52 -15.67
N GLU A 55 11.52 0.77 -15.83
CA GLU A 55 11.02 1.82 -14.93
C GLU A 55 9.48 1.82 -14.84
N ASP A 56 8.79 1.58 -15.95
CA ASP A 56 7.33 1.46 -15.99
C ASP A 56 6.82 0.25 -15.22
N ARG A 57 7.49 -0.91 -15.34
CA ARG A 57 7.15 -2.12 -14.57
C ARG A 57 7.45 -1.93 -13.09
N LEU A 58 8.55 -1.27 -12.74
CA LEU A 58 8.90 -0.94 -11.36
C LEU A 58 7.80 -0.08 -10.72
N ARG A 59 7.38 0.97 -11.43
CA ARG A 59 6.32 1.88 -10.99
C ARG A 59 4.98 1.17 -10.88
N ARG A 60 4.64 0.30 -11.84
CA ARG A 60 3.41 -0.49 -11.77
C ARG A 60 3.42 -1.43 -10.57
N ALA A 61 4.51 -2.18 -10.37
CA ALA A 61 4.68 -3.08 -9.24
C ALA A 61 4.62 -2.33 -7.91
N SER A 62 5.24 -1.15 -7.81
CA SER A 62 5.23 -0.36 -6.59
C SER A 62 3.83 0.13 -6.21
N ILE A 63 3.05 0.60 -7.19
CA ILE A 63 1.66 1.02 -6.99
C ILE A 63 0.78 -0.16 -6.58
N LEU A 64 0.92 -1.31 -7.25
CA LEU A 64 0.13 -2.51 -6.92
C LEU A 64 0.43 -3.02 -5.51
N HIS A 65 1.70 -3.09 -5.12
CA HIS A 65 2.06 -3.51 -3.75
C HIS A 65 1.59 -2.50 -2.71
N ALA A 66 1.67 -1.19 -3.00
CA ALA A 66 1.16 -0.16 -2.10
C ALA A 66 -0.37 -0.25 -1.93
N LEU A 67 -1.12 -0.52 -3.01
CA LEU A 67 -2.56 -0.79 -2.97
C LEU A 67 -2.88 -2.06 -2.17
N TYR A 68 -2.07 -3.11 -2.32
CA TYR A 68 -2.23 -4.36 -1.57
C TYR A 68 -2.07 -4.12 -0.06
N CYS A 69 -1.04 -3.38 0.35
CA CYS A 69 -0.85 -2.99 1.75
C CYS A 69 -2.02 -2.15 2.27
N LEU A 70 -2.55 -1.24 1.44
CA LEU A 70 -3.72 -0.43 1.77
C LEU A 70 -4.94 -1.30 2.07
N ASP A 71 -5.27 -2.20 1.15
CA ASP A 71 -6.43 -3.09 1.26
C ASP A 71 -6.33 -4.02 2.48
N LEU A 72 -5.18 -4.65 2.69
CA LEU A 72 -4.91 -5.45 3.89
C LEU A 72 -5.01 -4.63 5.19
N GLY A 73 -4.59 -3.35 5.14
CA GLY A 73 -4.76 -2.41 6.24
C GLY A 73 -6.24 -2.18 6.57
N LEU A 74 -7.08 -1.93 5.56
CA LEU A 74 -8.53 -1.78 5.73
C LEU A 74 -9.17 -3.06 6.30
N LEU A 75 -8.79 -4.22 5.77
CA LEU A 75 -9.29 -5.51 6.23
C LEU A 75 -8.93 -5.78 7.71
N ASN A 76 -7.68 -5.48 8.10
CA ASN A 76 -7.22 -5.63 9.48
C ASN A 76 -7.92 -4.65 10.42
N ALA A 77 -8.16 -3.41 9.98
CA ALA A 77 -8.93 -2.44 10.74
C ALA A 77 -10.38 -2.91 10.98
N LEU A 78 -11.05 -3.50 9.97
CA LEU A 78 -12.37 -4.12 10.16
C LEU A 78 -12.35 -5.25 11.18
N ARG A 79 -11.29 -6.06 11.16
CA ARG A 79 -11.07 -7.17 12.10
C ARG A 79 -10.59 -6.71 13.48
N LYS A 80 -10.40 -5.40 13.68
CA LYS A 80 -9.88 -4.79 14.92
C LYS A 80 -8.51 -5.34 15.32
N VAL A 81 -7.68 -5.66 14.34
CA VAL A 81 -6.29 -6.05 14.57
C VAL A 81 -5.49 -4.79 14.90
N GLU A 82 -4.79 -4.81 16.04
CA GLU A 82 -3.95 -3.69 16.46
C GLU A 82 -2.47 -3.97 16.18
N PHE A 83 -1.79 -2.97 15.64
CA PHE A 83 -0.35 -3.00 15.40
C PHE A 83 0.32 -2.08 16.41
N MET A 84 1.14 -2.64 17.30
CA MET A 84 2.05 -1.87 18.15
C MET A 84 3.42 -1.80 17.48
N ILE A 85 3.52 -0.96 16.45
CA ILE A 85 4.74 -0.80 15.65
C ILE A 85 5.04 0.70 15.53
N ASP A 86 6.29 1.09 15.77
CA ASP A 86 6.80 2.38 15.31
C ASP A 86 6.95 2.31 13.78
N ILE A 87 6.01 2.91 13.05
CA ILE A 87 5.92 2.84 11.59
C ILE A 87 7.21 3.34 10.94
N ALA A 88 7.77 4.47 11.42
CA ALA A 88 8.95 5.07 10.83
C ALA A 88 10.20 4.21 11.08
N SER A 89 10.42 3.79 12.33
CA SER A 89 11.55 2.92 12.66
C SER A 89 11.47 1.59 11.92
N SER A 90 10.28 0.98 11.85
CA SER A 90 10.07 -0.31 11.18
C SER A 90 10.26 -0.23 9.67
N LEU A 91 9.82 0.87 9.02
CA LEU A 91 10.09 1.11 7.60
C LEU A 91 11.58 1.35 7.32
N ASN A 92 12.28 2.07 8.19
CA ASN A 92 13.73 2.26 8.06
C ASN A 92 14.46 0.91 8.11
N ASP A 93 14.14 0.08 9.11
CA ASP A 93 14.72 -1.25 9.24
C ASP A 93 14.41 -2.12 8.02
N ALA A 94 13.20 -2.03 7.48
CA ALA A 94 12.82 -2.78 6.29
C ALA A 94 13.62 -2.36 5.06
N LEU A 95 13.81 -1.05 4.85
CA LEU A 95 14.58 -0.50 3.73
C LEU A 95 16.07 -0.84 3.84
N ILE A 96 16.67 -0.72 5.03
CA ILE A 96 18.08 -1.05 5.25
C ILE A 96 18.36 -2.53 4.99
N ASN A 97 17.46 -3.40 5.43
CA ASN A 97 17.64 -4.85 5.33
C ASN A 97 17.02 -5.47 4.07
N ASN A 98 16.42 -4.66 3.19
CA ASN A 98 15.63 -5.11 2.04
C ASN A 98 14.53 -6.13 2.40
N ASP A 99 13.91 -5.95 3.57
CA ASP A 99 12.90 -6.85 4.12
C ASP A 99 11.50 -6.45 3.64
N THR A 100 11.03 -7.12 2.59
CA THR A 100 9.70 -6.90 1.99
C THR A 100 8.56 -7.25 2.96
N SER A 101 8.76 -8.23 3.85
CA SER A 101 7.72 -8.67 4.79
C SER A 101 7.50 -7.62 5.86
N LYS A 102 8.59 -7.10 6.44
CA LYS A 102 8.54 -6.01 7.42
C LYS A 102 8.02 -4.71 6.79
N LEU A 103 8.41 -4.43 5.55
CA LEU A 103 7.87 -3.29 4.80
C LEU A 103 6.34 -3.39 4.68
N THR A 104 5.84 -4.55 4.25
CA THR A 104 4.41 -4.82 4.11
C THR A 104 3.66 -4.64 5.42
N GLN A 105 4.15 -5.23 6.52
CA GLN A 105 3.55 -5.06 7.85
C GLN A 105 3.53 -3.61 8.31
N SER A 106 4.61 -2.86 8.05
CA SER A 106 4.72 -1.46 8.46
C SER A 106 3.72 -0.57 7.69
N LEU A 107 3.54 -0.83 6.40
CA LEU A 107 2.55 -0.10 5.58
C LEU A 107 1.11 -0.45 5.96
N ILE A 108 0.81 -1.71 6.30
CA ILE A 108 -0.49 -2.13 6.84
C ILE A 108 -0.77 -1.41 8.18
N ALA A 109 0.23 -1.34 9.06
CA ALA A 109 0.12 -0.58 10.32
C ALA A 109 -0.12 0.92 10.05
N ALA A 110 0.55 1.48 9.05
CA ALA A 110 0.36 2.87 8.63
C ALA A 110 -1.09 3.17 8.21
N VAL A 111 -1.74 2.27 7.47
CA VAL A 111 -3.17 2.41 7.11
C VAL A 111 -4.03 2.51 8.36
N THR A 112 -3.76 1.67 9.36
CA THR A 112 -4.52 1.67 10.62
C THR A 112 -4.32 2.99 11.38
N ALA A 113 -3.10 3.54 11.40
CA ALA A 113 -2.81 4.84 11.99
C ALA A 113 -3.56 5.98 11.24
N ILE A 114 -3.55 5.95 9.91
CA ILE A 114 -4.25 6.91 9.05
C ILE A 114 -5.76 6.92 9.32
N LEU A 115 -6.37 5.75 9.43
CA LEU A 115 -7.80 5.61 9.77
C LEU A 115 -8.13 6.20 11.16
N LYS A 116 -7.16 6.22 12.09
CA LYS A 116 -7.27 6.87 13.40
C LYS A 116 -6.90 8.36 13.37
N GLY A 117 -6.54 8.90 12.20
CA GLY A 117 -6.12 10.29 12.03
C GLY A 117 -4.67 10.58 12.45
N ASP A 118 -3.85 9.56 12.68
CA ASP A 118 -2.44 9.71 13.04
C ASP A 118 -1.54 9.75 11.80
N TYR A 119 -0.89 10.90 11.61
CA TYR A 119 0.07 11.16 10.54
C TYR A 119 1.44 11.61 11.07
N SER A 120 1.68 11.48 12.39
CA SER A 120 2.90 11.97 13.05
C SER A 120 4.20 11.37 12.49
N TRP A 121 4.12 10.15 11.95
CA TRP A 121 5.22 9.38 11.39
C TRP A 121 5.65 9.82 9.97
N VAL A 122 4.81 10.55 9.23
CA VAL A 122 5.00 10.83 7.79
C VAL A 122 6.31 11.59 7.52
N ASN A 123 6.60 12.62 8.32
CA ASN A 123 7.82 13.42 8.15
C ASN A 123 9.09 12.58 8.38
N SER A 124 9.06 11.66 9.35
CA SER A 124 10.15 10.74 9.62
C SER A 124 10.37 9.79 8.45
N VAL A 125 9.31 9.25 7.85
CA VAL A 125 9.41 8.39 6.66
C VAL A 125 9.96 9.13 5.45
N MET A 126 9.55 10.39 5.23
CA MET A 126 10.13 11.23 4.18
C MET A 126 11.64 11.44 4.37
N ASN A 127 12.08 11.67 5.61
CA ASN A 127 13.51 11.78 5.92
C ASN A 127 14.25 10.46 5.65
N ILE A 128 13.68 9.33 6.06
CA ILE A 128 14.23 7.98 5.82
C ILE A 128 14.41 7.71 4.32
N LEU A 129 13.43 8.08 3.49
CA LEU A 129 13.52 7.93 2.04
C LEU A 129 14.66 8.78 1.46
N ASN A 130 14.93 9.96 2.01
CA ASN A 130 16.03 10.81 1.55
C ASN A 130 17.41 10.28 1.97
N THR A 131 17.51 9.56 3.09
CA THR A 131 18.80 9.10 3.64
C THR A 131 19.14 7.64 3.30
N THR A 132 18.15 6.77 3.07
CA THR A 132 18.37 5.32 2.90
C THR A 132 18.65 4.94 1.44
N THR A 133 19.69 5.51 0.84
CA THR A 133 19.99 5.39 -0.61
C THR A 133 20.33 3.98 -1.07
N ASN A 134 20.72 3.09 -0.16
CA ASN A 134 21.16 1.72 -0.48
C ASN A 134 20.01 0.70 -0.57
N ALA A 135 18.78 1.09 -0.24
CA ALA A 135 17.63 0.19 -0.32
C ALA A 135 17.30 -0.18 -1.76
N GLN A 136 16.81 -1.40 -1.97
CA GLN A 136 16.37 -1.87 -3.28
C GLN A 136 15.38 -0.88 -3.92
N PRO A 137 15.53 -0.58 -5.23
CA PRO A 137 14.71 0.41 -5.91
C PRO A 137 13.20 0.17 -5.74
N LEU A 138 12.75 -1.08 -5.86
CA LEU A 138 11.34 -1.44 -5.71
C LEU A 138 10.80 -1.08 -4.32
N LEU A 139 11.53 -1.39 -3.25
CA LEU A 139 11.07 -1.09 -1.89
C LEU A 139 10.94 0.41 -1.64
N ARG A 140 11.90 1.20 -2.13
CA ARG A 140 11.84 2.67 -2.07
C ARG A 140 10.63 3.20 -2.84
N GLU A 141 10.39 2.70 -4.05
CA GLU A 141 9.25 3.10 -4.86
C GLU A 141 7.91 2.68 -4.25
N ILE A 142 7.82 1.52 -3.59
CA ILE A 142 6.59 1.10 -2.88
C ILE A 142 6.22 2.12 -1.81
N VAL A 143 7.18 2.55 -0.99
CA VAL A 143 6.90 3.54 0.06
C VAL A 143 6.48 4.89 -0.54
N LYS A 144 7.13 5.34 -1.63
CA LYS A 144 6.72 6.56 -2.34
C LYS A 144 5.30 6.45 -2.89
N SER A 145 5.00 5.38 -3.62
CA SER A 145 3.66 5.12 -4.16
C SER A 145 2.62 5.06 -3.05
N PHE A 146 2.94 4.46 -1.90
CA PHE A 146 2.05 4.45 -0.73
C PHE A 146 1.74 5.87 -0.23
N LEU A 147 2.76 6.71 -0.06
CA LEU A 147 2.57 8.12 0.36
C LEU A 147 1.75 8.92 -0.66
N GLU A 148 1.90 8.64 -1.96
CA GLU A 148 1.07 9.24 -3.01
C GLU A 148 -0.40 8.79 -2.91
N LEU A 149 -0.65 7.49 -2.75
CA LEU A 149 -1.99 6.94 -2.54
C LEU A 149 -2.67 7.55 -1.31
N MET A 150 -1.92 7.79 -0.23
CA MET A 150 -2.45 8.44 0.97
C MET A 150 -3.02 9.83 0.70
N ASN A 151 -2.42 10.61 -0.21
CA ASN A 151 -2.92 11.94 -0.55
C ASN A 151 -4.28 11.87 -1.27
N ILE A 152 -4.53 10.79 -2.01
CA ILE A 152 -5.83 10.50 -2.63
C ILE A 152 -6.81 9.93 -1.59
N LEU A 153 -6.32 9.12 -0.65
CA LEU A 153 -7.12 8.45 0.37
C LEU A 153 -7.69 9.40 1.44
N LYS A 154 -6.88 10.35 1.91
CA LYS A 154 -7.23 11.32 2.98
C LYS A 154 -8.63 11.93 2.83
N PRO A 155 -9.02 12.51 1.68
CA PRO A 155 -10.36 13.09 1.51
C PRO A 155 -11.48 12.04 1.56
N LEU A 156 -11.22 10.78 1.16
CA LEU A 156 -12.20 9.70 1.12
C LEU A 156 -12.51 9.11 2.50
N ILE A 157 -11.58 9.19 3.45
CA ILE A 157 -11.79 8.73 4.82
C ILE A 157 -12.64 9.74 5.60
N SER A 158 -12.37 11.04 5.39
CA SER A 158 -13.01 12.14 6.13
C SER A 158 -14.44 12.49 5.65
N SER A 159 -14.87 11.95 4.51
CA SER A 159 -16.22 12.13 3.93
C SER A 159 -17.24 11.17 4.55
#